data_AF-A0A6L2ZNK1-F1
#
_entry.id   AF-A0A6L2ZNK1-F1
#
_cell.length_a   1.000
_cell.length_b   1.000
_cell.length_c   1.000
_cell.angle_alpha   90.00
_cell.angle_beta   90.00
_cell.angle_gamma   90.00
#
_symmetry.space_group_name_H-M   'P 1'
#
loop_
_entity.id
_entity.type
_entity.pdbx_description
1 polymer ?
#
loop_
_entity_poly.entity_id
_entity_poly.type
_entity_poly.pdbx_seq_one_letter_code
_entity_poly.pdbx_strand_id
1 'polypeptide(L)'
;MKFLSAATGCETDERRQLPDEANTSSQHQRRRVYPFEPTPVDIMKNVTFYLFEQIEKKKLIGRDQLTKANNANNELNRYEALACELAAKYWRLGKRVLIACESLQQAERLDEALWQRSPEQFVPHNLAGEGPKQGAPIELAWPERRGSSPRHLLINLLSQIADFVTVFQEVIDFVPYEEHLKQLARERYKSYRRVGFHLSTAKLPT
;
A
#
# COMPACT_ATOMS: atom_id res chain seq x y z
N MET A 1 -28.15 72.29 -0.63
CA MET A 1 -28.45 72.68 -2.03
C MET A 1 -29.03 71.43 -2.69
N LYS A 2 -30.37 71.23 -2.70
CA LYS A 2 -31.35 71.65 -3.75
C LYS A 2 -30.86 71.22 -5.15
N PHE A 3 -31.53 70.41 -5.98
CA PHE A 3 -32.96 70.26 -6.34
C PHE A 3 -33.22 68.77 -6.75
N LEU A 4 -34.34 68.05 -6.53
CA LEU A 4 -35.80 68.22 -6.73
C LEU A 4 -36.30 68.29 -8.20
N SER A 5 -36.95 67.21 -8.67
CA SER A 5 -38.25 67.15 -9.41
C SER A 5 -38.50 65.67 -9.84
N ALA A 6 -39.48 64.90 -9.33
CA ALA A 6 -40.96 64.95 -9.48
C ALA A 6 -41.44 64.86 -10.95
N ALA A 7 -42.53 64.18 -11.35
CA ALA A 7 -43.44 63.14 -10.83
C ALA A 7 -44.53 62.97 -11.93
N THR A 8 -45.10 61.76 -12.11
CA THR A 8 -46.48 61.42 -12.59
C THR A 8 -46.46 59.94 -13.06
N GLY A 9 -47.30 58.98 -12.67
CA GLY A 9 -48.60 58.95 -11.98
C GLY A 9 -49.60 58.13 -12.82
N CYS A 10 -50.53 57.39 -12.17
CA CYS A 10 -51.77 56.77 -12.73
C CYS A 10 -51.59 55.37 -13.40
N GLU A 11 -52.32 54.27 -13.14
CA GLU A 11 -53.33 53.85 -12.14
C GLU A 11 -53.57 52.31 -12.28
N THR A 12 -53.95 51.67 -11.17
CA THR A 12 -54.85 50.50 -10.96
C THR A 12 -55.11 49.43 -12.03
N ASP A 13 -55.03 48.13 -11.67
CA ASP A 13 -56.22 47.26 -11.46
C ASP A 13 -55.83 45.88 -10.87
N GLU A 14 -56.70 45.38 -10.00
CA GLU A 14 -56.56 44.20 -9.13
C GLU A 14 -57.51 43.10 -9.63
N ARG A 15 -57.01 41.93 -10.08
CA ARG A 15 -57.86 40.71 -10.23
C ARG A 15 -57.07 39.39 -10.27
N ARG A 16 -56.88 38.83 -9.08
CA ARG A 16 -57.37 37.52 -8.61
C ARG A 16 -57.28 36.27 -9.54
N GLN A 17 -56.43 35.32 -9.08
CA GLN A 17 -56.52 33.85 -9.10
C GLN A 17 -56.66 33.05 -10.42
N LEU A 18 -55.67 32.20 -10.67
CA LEU A 18 -55.81 30.85 -11.24
C LEU A 18 -54.92 29.89 -10.42
N PRO A 19 -55.42 28.70 -10.05
CA PRO A 19 -54.54 27.53 -10.03
C PRO A 19 -55.09 26.39 -10.89
N ASP A 20 -54.11 25.70 -11.49
CA ASP A 20 -54.19 24.71 -12.55
C ASP A 20 -55.13 23.53 -12.31
N GLU A 21 -55.74 23.12 -13.41
CA GLU A 21 -56.52 21.90 -13.55
C GLU A 21 -55.69 20.62 -13.41
N ALA A 22 -56.39 19.59 -12.96
CA ALA A 22 -55.97 18.23 -12.73
C ALA A 22 -55.26 17.56 -13.92
N ASN A 23 -54.33 16.65 -13.62
CA ASN A 23 -54.41 15.31 -14.21
C ASN A 23 -53.73 14.23 -13.36
N THR A 24 -54.57 13.38 -12.78
CA THR A 24 -54.21 12.10 -12.18
C THR A 24 -54.02 11.10 -13.33
N SER A 25 -52.80 10.62 -13.53
CA SER A 25 -52.57 9.42 -14.35
C SER A 25 -51.50 8.55 -13.74
N SER A 26 -51.97 7.45 -13.17
CA SER A 26 -51.17 6.31 -12.77
C SER A 26 -50.40 5.76 -13.97
N GLN A 27 -49.08 5.79 -13.93
CA GLN A 27 -48.28 4.85 -14.71
C GLN A 27 -47.43 4.03 -13.75
N HIS A 28 -47.72 2.72 -13.76
CA HIS A 28 -46.92 1.67 -13.19
C HIS A 28 -45.43 1.91 -13.44
N GLN A 29 -44.71 2.30 -12.41
CA GLN A 29 -43.26 2.29 -12.41
C GLN A 29 -42.81 0.83 -12.38
N ARG A 30 -42.67 0.24 -13.57
CA ARG A 30 -41.95 -1.01 -13.77
C ARG A 30 -40.61 -0.85 -13.09
N ARG A 31 -40.44 -1.49 -11.92
CA ARG A 31 -39.14 -1.62 -11.26
C ARG A 31 -38.24 -2.26 -12.29
N ARG A 32 -37.30 -1.48 -12.86
CA ARG A 32 -36.17 -2.05 -13.57
C ARG A 32 -35.44 -2.89 -12.54
N VAL A 33 -35.66 -4.20 -12.58
CA VAL A 33 -34.74 -5.16 -12.00
C VAL A 33 -33.50 -4.99 -12.86
N TYR A 34 -32.58 -4.14 -12.42
CA TYR A 34 -31.25 -4.15 -12.98
C TYR A 34 -30.72 -5.57 -12.78
N PRO A 35 -30.24 -6.24 -13.83
CA PRO A 35 -29.56 -7.51 -13.66
C PRO A 35 -28.46 -7.28 -12.64
N PHE A 36 -28.43 -8.15 -11.64
CA PHE A 36 -27.43 -8.19 -10.59
C PHE A 36 -26.06 -8.06 -11.25
N GLU A 37 -25.45 -6.87 -11.17
CA GLU A 37 -24.07 -6.69 -11.58
C GLU A 37 -23.28 -7.72 -10.77
N PRO A 38 -22.48 -8.60 -11.39
CA PRO A 38 -21.64 -9.49 -10.60
C PRO A 38 -20.80 -8.60 -9.70
N THR A 39 -21.00 -8.74 -8.39
CA THR A 39 -20.14 -8.15 -7.36
C THR A 39 -18.69 -8.39 -7.79
N PRO A 40 -17.78 -7.40 -7.65
CA PRO A 40 -16.39 -7.57 -8.06
C PRO A 40 -15.91 -8.91 -7.52
N VAL A 41 -15.38 -9.77 -8.40
CA VAL A 41 -14.69 -11.00 -8.00
C VAL A 41 -13.83 -10.61 -6.82
N ASP A 42 -14.12 -11.14 -5.63
CA ASP A 42 -13.41 -10.77 -4.41
C ASP A 42 -11.94 -11.15 -4.65
N ILE A 43 -11.14 -10.16 -5.07
CA ILE A 43 -9.78 -10.42 -5.52
C ILE A 43 -9.05 -10.89 -4.28
N MET A 44 -8.79 -12.19 -4.23
CA MET A 44 -8.27 -12.88 -3.06
C MET A 44 -6.98 -12.19 -2.62
N LYS A 45 -7.03 -11.56 -1.44
CA LYS A 45 -5.87 -10.92 -0.83
C LYS A 45 -5.07 -11.95 -0.07
N ASN A 46 -3.78 -12.03 -0.33
CA ASN A 46 -2.90 -13.03 0.26
C ASN A 46 -1.79 -12.38 1.06
N VAL A 47 -1.49 -12.95 2.23
CA VAL A 47 -0.30 -12.63 3.01
C VAL A 47 0.55 -13.88 3.18
N THR A 48 1.85 -13.76 2.90
CA THR A 48 2.85 -14.82 3.11
C THR A 48 3.80 -14.41 4.21
N PHE A 49 3.86 -15.21 5.28
CA PHE A 49 4.78 -15.03 6.38
C PHE A 49 6.03 -15.90 6.18
N TYR A 50 7.20 -15.28 6.02
CA TYR A 50 8.47 -16.00 6.00
C TYR A 50 8.99 -16.25 7.41
N LEU A 51 9.21 -17.52 7.72
CA LEU A 51 9.64 -17.98 9.04
C LEU A 51 11.18 -18.00 9.14
N PHE A 52 11.73 -17.29 10.13
CA PHE A 52 13.16 -17.34 10.43
C PHE A 52 13.46 -18.38 11.51
N GLU A 53 14.43 -19.25 11.22
CA GLU A 53 14.95 -20.25 12.15
C GLU A 53 16.25 -19.75 12.82
N GLN A 54 16.56 -20.33 14.00
CA GLN A 54 17.84 -20.10 14.68
C GLN A 54 18.97 -20.59 13.78
N ILE A 55 20.01 -19.77 13.60
CA ILE A 55 21.23 -20.24 12.96
C ILE A 55 22.02 -21.05 13.98
N GLU A 56 22.24 -22.34 13.70
CA GLU A 56 23.25 -23.10 14.43
C GLU A 56 24.65 -22.58 14.06
N LYS A 57 25.42 -22.13 15.06
CA LYS A 57 26.77 -21.55 14.88
C LYS A 57 27.76 -22.45 14.11
N LYS A 58 27.49 -23.75 13.96
CA LYS A 58 28.28 -24.69 13.15
C LYS A 58 28.20 -24.46 11.64
N LYS A 59 27.17 -23.79 11.12
CA LYS A 59 27.01 -23.53 9.67
C LYS A 59 27.79 -22.31 9.18
N LEU A 60 28.34 -21.50 10.08
CA LEU A 60 29.01 -20.24 9.75
C LEU A 60 30.47 -20.42 9.31
N ILE A 61 31.10 -21.56 9.63
CA ILE A 61 32.53 -21.79 9.35
C ILE A 61 32.81 -22.14 7.87
N GLY A 62 31.78 -22.49 7.09
CA GLY A 62 31.94 -22.92 5.68
C GLY A 62 31.51 -21.92 4.60
N ARG A 63 30.94 -20.77 4.96
CA ARG A 63 30.35 -19.80 4.00
C ARG A 63 30.95 -18.39 4.07
N ASP A 64 31.97 -18.18 4.89
CA ASP A 64 32.46 -16.85 5.27
C ASP A 64 33.54 -16.26 4.33
N GLN A 65 33.60 -16.68 3.06
CA GLN A 65 34.59 -16.15 2.09
C GLN A 65 34.02 -15.45 0.85
N LEU A 66 32.72 -15.20 0.75
CA LEU A 66 32.18 -14.32 -0.31
C LEU A 66 31.18 -13.29 0.25
N THR A 67 31.65 -12.42 1.16
CA THR A 67 31.13 -11.05 1.37
C THR A 67 31.98 -10.36 2.42
N LYS A 68 33.20 -9.97 2.06
CA LYS A 68 33.96 -8.94 2.79
C LYS A 68 34.42 -7.89 1.81
N ALA A 69 33.55 -6.91 1.56
CA ALA A 69 33.94 -5.56 1.21
C ALA A 69 32.75 -4.61 1.48
N ASN A 70 32.96 -3.77 2.50
CA ASN A 70 32.36 -2.45 2.76
C ASN A 70 31.15 -2.35 3.73
N ASN A 71 31.47 -1.70 4.86
CA ASN A 71 30.63 -0.88 5.74
C ASN A 71 29.96 -1.54 6.96
N ALA A 72 30.75 -1.60 8.04
CA ALA A 72 30.35 -1.97 9.40
C ALA A 72 29.33 -1.01 10.09
N ASN A 73 28.73 -0.05 9.35
CA ASN A 73 27.67 0.84 9.84
C ASN A 73 26.32 0.64 9.12
N ASN A 74 26.25 -0.27 8.14
CA ASN A 74 25.05 -0.56 7.35
C ASN A 74 24.76 -2.08 7.29
N GLU A 75 24.97 -2.78 8.40
CA GLU A 75 24.64 -4.21 8.48
C GLU A 75 23.12 -4.39 8.48
N LEU A 76 22.58 -4.84 7.34
CA LEU A 76 21.19 -5.28 7.27
C LEU A 76 20.99 -6.49 8.17
N ASN A 77 19.88 -6.51 8.90
CA ASN A 77 19.49 -7.75 9.54
C ASN A 77 18.99 -8.77 8.49
N ARG A 78 18.85 -10.03 8.90
CA ARG A 78 18.47 -11.15 8.03
C ARG A 78 17.15 -10.96 7.27
N TYR A 79 16.11 -10.39 7.89
CA TYR A 79 14.82 -10.13 7.23
C TYR A 79 14.85 -8.87 6.35
N GLU A 80 15.68 -7.87 6.66
CA GLU A 80 15.97 -6.73 5.77
C GLU A 80 16.67 -7.21 4.49
N ALA A 81 17.71 -8.04 4.63
CA ALA A 81 18.41 -8.64 3.49
C ALA A 81 17.46 -9.48 2.61
N LEU A 82 16.61 -10.31 3.24
CA LEU A 82 15.60 -11.07 2.52
C LEU A 82 14.56 -10.17 1.84
N ALA A 83 14.16 -9.06 2.47
CA ALA A 83 13.25 -8.10 1.84
C ALA A 83 13.83 -7.53 0.55
N CYS A 84 15.12 -7.18 0.53
CA CYS A 84 15.81 -6.75 -0.69
C CYS A 84 15.83 -7.85 -1.77
N GLU A 85 16.11 -9.10 -1.39
CA GLU A 85 16.11 -10.24 -2.32
C GLU A 85 14.72 -10.51 -2.90
N LEU A 86 13.68 -10.49 -2.07
CA LEU A 86 12.30 -10.70 -2.48
C LEU A 86 11.82 -9.55 -3.36
N ALA A 87 12.13 -8.29 -3.01
CA ALA A 87 11.81 -7.13 -3.85
C ALA A 87 12.41 -7.29 -5.25
N ALA A 88 13.69 -7.65 -5.32
CA ALA A 88 14.37 -7.90 -6.59
C ALA A 88 13.74 -9.07 -7.38
N LYS A 89 13.43 -10.18 -6.70
CA LYS A 89 12.77 -11.34 -7.30
C LYS A 89 11.40 -10.97 -7.89
N TYR A 90 10.55 -10.32 -7.12
CA TYR A 90 9.19 -9.99 -7.57
C TYR A 90 9.18 -8.88 -8.63
N TRP A 91 10.13 -7.95 -8.59
CA TRP A 91 10.32 -7.00 -9.68
C TRP A 91 10.66 -7.71 -11.00
N ARG A 92 11.56 -8.71 -10.98
CA ARG A 92 11.89 -9.52 -12.17
C ARG A 92 10.70 -10.33 -12.69
N LEU A 93 9.72 -10.63 -11.85
CA LEU A 93 8.43 -11.23 -12.23
C LEU A 93 7.42 -10.19 -12.76
N GLY A 94 7.83 -8.93 -12.98
CA GLY A 94 7.00 -7.85 -13.50
C GLY A 94 6.15 -7.14 -12.44
N LYS A 95 6.35 -7.41 -11.14
CA LYS A 95 5.58 -6.74 -10.09
C LYS A 95 6.17 -5.38 -9.72
N ARG A 96 5.30 -4.46 -9.33
CA ARG A 96 5.67 -3.21 -8.68
C ARG A 96 5.60 -3.43 -7.18
N VAL A 97 6.68 -3.14 -6.48
CA VAL A 97 6.88 -3.50 -5.07
C VAL A 97 6.92 -2.23 -4.23
N LEU A 98 6.25 -2.25 -3.07
CA LEU A 98 6.45 -1.29 -1.99
C LEU A 98 7.14 -2.00 -0.83
N ILE A 99 8.21 -1.43 -0.29
CA ILE A 99 8.80 -1.84 0.98
C ILE A 99 8.38 -0.81 2.03
N ALA A 100 7.57 -1.21 3.01
CA ALA A 100 7.18 -0.35 4.12
C ALA A 100 8.16 -0.51 5.29
N CYS A 101 8.91 0.55 5.57
CA CYS A 101 9.96 0.64 6.57
C CYS A 101 9.47 1.36 7.82
N GLU A 102 10.06 1.05 8.98
CA GLU A 102 9.74 1.68 10.27
C GLU A 102 10.20 3.13 10.37
N SER A 103 11.27 3.49 9.67
CA SER A 103 11.82 4.84 9.70
C SER A 103 12.55 5.20 8.40
N LEU A 104 12.83 6.49 8.21
CA LEU A 104 13.67 6.98 7.13
C LEU A 104 15.06 6.30 7.14
N GLN A 105 15.67 6.16 8.31
CA GLN A 105 16.99 5.53 8.41
C GLN A 105 16.97 4.07 7.93
N GLN A 106 15.89 3.33 8.20
CA GLN A 106 15.74 1.98 7.66
C GLN A 106 15.57 2.01 6.13
N ALA A 107 14.78 2.95 5.60
CA ALA A 107 14.59 3.08 4.16
C ALA A 107 15.90 3.41 3.44
N GLU A 108 16.70 4.36 3.94
CA GLU A 108 18.01 4.73 3.40
C GLU A 108 19.00 3.55 3.42
N ARG A 109 19.05 2.80 4.53
CA ARG A 109 19.89 1.58 4.62
C ARG A 109 19.54 0.55 3.54
N LEU A 110 18.25 0.31 3.32
CA LEU A 110 17.77 -0.65 2.32
C LEU A 110 17.98 -0.14 0.88
N ASP A 111 17.84 1.17 0.66
CA ASP A 111 18.14 1.82 -0.63
C ASP A 111 19.62 1.61 -0.99
N GLU A 112 20.54 1.93 -0.08
CA GLU A 112 21.97 1.68 -0.28
C GLU A 112 22.28 0.19 -0.57
N ALA A 113 21.64 -0.73 0.15
CA ALA A 113 21.86 -2.16 -0.04
C ALA A 113 21.33 -2.66 -1.41
N LEU A 114 20.24 -2.11 -1.91
CA LEU A 114 19.72 -2.40 -3.25
C LEU A 114 20.64 -1.85 -4.35
N TRP A 115 21.32 -0.72 -4.09
CA TRP A 115 22.33 -0.15 -4.97
C TRP A 115 23.64 -0.94 -5.02
N GLN A 116 24.07 -1.52 -3.90
CA GLN A 116 25.34 -2.28 -3.80
C GLN A 116 25.32 -3.64 -4.53
N ARG A 117 24.18 -4.04 -5.09
CA ARG A 117 24.07 -5.29 -5.88
C ARG A 117 24.96 -5.22 -7.12
N SER A 118 25.43 -6.37 -7.60
CA SER A 118 26.22 -6.42 -8.84
C SER A 118 25.44 -5.81 -10.01
N PRO A 119 26.11 -5.24 -11.03
CA PRO A 119 25.43 -4.63 -12.17
C PRO A 119 24.43 -5.56 -12.86
N GLU A 120 24.73 -6.86 -12.93
CA GLU A 120 23.86 -7.90 -13.50
C GLU A 120 22.60 -8.16 -12.66
N GLN A 121 22.62 -7.75 -11.39
CA GLN A 121 21.55 -7.89 -10.43
C GLN A 121 20.90 -6.57 -10.04
N PHE A 122 21.21 -5.48 -10.75
CA PHE A 122 20.63 -4.17 -10.52
C PHE A 122 19.10 -4.22 -10.56
N VAL A 123 18.47 -3.45 -9.68
CA VAL A 123 17.02 -3.29 -9.63
C VAL A 123 16.66 -1.81 -9.50
N PRO A 124 15.74 -1.28 -10.32
CA PRO A 124 15.33 0.12 -10.27
C PRO A 124 14.46 0.37 -9.04
N HIS A 125 14.98 1.18 -8.11
CA HIS A 125 14.35 1.52 -6.84
C HIS A 125 14.57 3.01 -6.52
N ASN A 126 13.75 3.57 -5.63
CA ASN A 126 13.93 4.90 -5.05
C ASN A 126 13.21 4.98 -3.70
N LEU A 127 13.62 5.93 -2.86
CA LEU A 127 12.83 6.38 -1.73
C LEU A 127 11.49 6.97 -2.18
N ALA A 128 10.47 6.87 -1.32
CA ALA A 128 9.13 7.35 -1.62
C ALA A 128 9.12 8.87 -1.90
N GLY A 129 8.55 9.23 -3.05
CA GLY A 129 8.47 10.62 -3.50
C GLY A 129 9.72 11.14 -4.22
N GLU A 130 10.67 10.25 -4.51
CA GLU A 130 11.73 10.47 -5.49
C GLU A 130 11.45 9.70 -6.80
N GLY A 131 12.29 9.94 -7.81
CA GLY A 131 12.19 9.25 -9.09
C GLY A 131 11.09 9.78 -10.02
N PRO A 132 10.62 8.97 -10.99
CA PRO A 132 9.65 9.41 -11.98
C PRO A 132 8.28 9.69 -11.34
N LYS A 133 7.41 10.43 -12.04
CA LYS A 133 6.07 10.80 -11.54
C LYS A 133 5.21 9.62 -11.09
N GLN A 134 5.43 8.43 -11.65
CA GLN A 134 4.70 7.20 -11.28
C GLN A 134 5.44 6.36 -10.23
N GLY A 135 6.51 6.88 -9.61
CA GLY A 135 7.40 6.16 -8.71
C GLY A 135 8.26 5.10 -9.40
N ALA A 136 9.37 4.71 -8.78
CA ALA A 136 10.20 3.60 -9.26
C ALA A 136 9.47 2.24 -9.14
N PRO A 137 9.85 1.21 -9.92
CA PRO A 137 9.25 -0.12 -9.84
C PRO A 137 9.30 -0.72 -8.44
N ILE A 138 10.39 -0.52 -7.71
CA ILE A 138 10.51 -0.76 -6.27
C ILE A 138 10.54 0.60 -5.57
N GLU A 139 9.80 0.77 -4.48
CA GLU A 139 9.80 2.02 -3.71
C GLU A 139 9.89 1.72 -2.23
N LEU A 140 10.67 2.51 -1.51
CA LEU A 140 10.86 2.39 -0.07
C LEU A 140 10.11 3.53 0.63
N ALA A 141 9.08 3.18 1.39
CA ALA A 141 8.25 4.12 2.13
C ALA A 141 8.44 3.98 3.63
N TRP A 142 8.16 5.04 4.38
CA TRP A 142 8.22 5.10 5.83
C TRP A 142 7.05 5.95 6.36
N PRO A 143 6.77 6.01 7.68
CA PRO A 143 5.54 6.62 8.21
C PRO A 143 5.27 8.05 7.70
N GLU A 144 6.31 8.88 7.60
CA GLU A 144 6.23 10.27 7.16
C GLU A 144 6.09 10.43 5.63
N ARG A 145 6.37 9.38 4.85
CA ARG A 145 6.39 9.45 3.39
C ARG A 145 5.76 8.21 2.76
N ARG A 146 4.50 8.37 2.36
CA ARG A 146 3.73 7.31 1.70
C ARG A 146 4.11 7.12 0.24
N GLY A 147 3.94 5.87 -0.23
CA GLY A 147 4.09 5.55 -1.64
C GLY A 147 3.08 6.30 -2.51
N SER A 148 3.52 6.67 -3.71
CA SER A 148 2.80 7.64 -4.56
C SER A 148 1.85 7.02 -5.58
N SER A 149 2.02 5.72 -5.88
CA SER A 149 1.37 5.05 -7.00
C SER A 149 0.87 3.66 -6.62
N PRO A 150 -0.17 3.12 -7.31
CA PRO A 150 -0.63 1.74 -7.11
C PRO A 150 0.49 0.72 -7.32
N ARG A 151 0.56 -0.27 -6.43
CA ARG A 151 1.60 -1.30 -6.43
C ARG A 151 0.98 -2.68 -6.23
N HIS A 152 1.63 -3.70 -6.77
CA HIS A 152 1.11 -5.07 -6.78
C HIS A 152 1.38 -5.79 -5.46
N LEU A 153 2.57 -5.55 -4.88
CA LEU A 153 3.08 -6.27 -3.71
C LEU A 153 3.56 -5.30 -2.63
N LEU A 154 3.15 -5.56 -1.39
CA LEU A 154 3.73 -4.95 -0.20
C LEU A 154 4.70 -5.92 0.47
N ILE A 155 5.91 -5.45 0.81
CA ILE A 155 6.80 -6.09 1.77
C ILE A 155 6.75 -5.26 3.06
N ASN A 156 6.20 -5.84 4.12
CA ASN A 156 5.97 -5.14 5.38
C ASN A 156 7.14 -5.39 6.36
N LEU A 157 7.90 -4.35 6.68
CA LEU A 157 8.93 -4.36 7.73
C LEU A 157 8.45 -3.67 9.01
N LEU A 158 7.22 -3.16 9.03
CA LEU A 158 6.61 -2.54 10.20
C LEU A 158 6.29 -3.57 11.29
N SER A 159 6.36 -3.13 12.53
CA SER A 159 5.99 -3.85 13.75
C SER A 159 4.50 -4.16 13.79
N GLN A 160 3.70 -3.27 13.21
CA GLN A 160 2.27 -3.41 13.00
C GLN A 160 1.92 -3.52 11.51
N ILE A 161 0.68 -3.91 11.22
CA ILE A 161 0.09 -3.86 9.88
C ILE A 161 0.00 -2.39 9.42
N ALA A 162 0.36 -2.09 8.18
CA ALA A 162 0.18 -0.76 7.60
C ALA A 162 -1.31 -0.42 7.43
N ASP A 163 -1.72 0.81 7.75
CA ASP A 163 -3.11 1.27 7.60
C ASP A 163 -3.64 1.15 6.16
N PHE A 164 -2.73 1.28 5.20
CA PHE A 164 -3.02 1.22 3.77
C PHE A 164 -2.91 -0.20 3.19
N VAL A 165 -2.70 -1.24 4.00
CA VAL A 165 -2.42 -2.58 3.46
C VAL A 165 -3.57 -3.14 2.63
N THR A 166 -4.81 -2.69 2.88
CA THR A 166 -6.02 -3.16 2.19
C THR A 166 -6.01 -2.87 0.70
N VAL A 167 -5.19 -1.94 0.21
CA VAL A 167 -5.06 -1.65 -1.23
C VAL A 167 -4.21 -2.69 -1.96
N PHE A 168 -3.48 -3.53 -1.23
CA PHE A 168 -2.62 -4.56 -1.78
C PHE A 168 -3.35 -5.90 -1.91
N GLN A 169 -3.10 -6.58 -3.03
CA GLN A 169 -3.57 -7.95 -3.26
C GLN A 169 -2.60 -8.99 -2.67
N GLU A 170 -1.32 -8.64 -2.60
CA GLU A 170 -0.28 -9.50 -2.04
C GLU A 170 0.55 -8.76 -1.01
N VAL A 171 0.82 -9.44 0.10
CA VAL A 171 1.67 -8.95 1.19
C VAL A 171 2.68 -10.02 1.57
N ILE A 172 3.91 -9.60 1.80
CA ILE A 172 4.96 -10.40 2.42
C ILE A 172 5.25 -9.80 3.78
N ASP A 173 5.26 -10.66 4.79
CA ASP A 173 5.60 -10.30 6.17
C ASP A 173 6.58 -11.34 6.73
N PHE A 174 7.18 -11.05 7.87
CA PHE A 174 8.28 -11.83 8.43
C PHE A 174 7.98 -12.24 9.87
N VAL A 175 8.38 -13.46 10.23
CA VAL A 175 8.36 -13.95 11.61
C VAL A 175 9.81 -14.17 12.05
N PRO A 176 10.41 -13.20 12.76
CA PRO A 176 11.76 -13.33 13.29
C PRO A 176 11.89 -14.47 14.30
N TYR A 177 13.13 -14.83 14.63
CA TYR A 177 13.40 -15.95 15.53
C TYR A 177 13.17 -15.56 17.01
N GLU A 178 13.45 -14.32 17.36
CA GLU A 178 13.40 -13.77 18.72
C GLU A 178 11.97 -13.77 19.27
N GLU A 179 11.78 -14.28 20.50
CA GLU A 179 10.44 -14.48 21.07
C GLU A 179 9.60 -13.20 21.16
N HIS A 180 10.21 -12.06 21.52
CA HIS A 180 9.51 -10.77 21.57
C HIS A 180 9.01 -10.33 20.18
N LEU A 181 9.79 -10.58 19.12
CA LEU A 181 9.41 -10.25 17.75
C LEU A 181 8.37 -11.24 17.20
N LYS A 182 8.40 -12.51 17.62
CA LYS A 182 7.33 -13.47 17.31
C LYS A 182 5.98 -13.00 17.86
N GLN A 183 5.97 -12.39 19.05
CA GLN A 183 4.73 -11.85 19.60
C GLN A 183 4.14 -10.75 18.72
N LEU A 184 4.97 -9.80 18.26
CA LEU A 184 4.55 -8.78 17.29
C LEU A 184 4.05 -9.41 15.98
N ALA A 185 4.74 -10.43 15.46
CA ALA A 185 4.30 -11.12 14.25
C ALA A 185 2.95 -11.85 14.43
N ARG A 186 2.68 -12.42 15.62
CA ARG A 186 1.36 -13.01 15.95
C ARG A 186 0.27 -11.95 15.97
N GLU A 187 0.56 -10.74 16.43
CA GLU A 187 -0.38 -9.63 16.43
C GLU A 187 -0.69 -9.18 15.00
N ARG A 188 0.33 -9.02 14.14
CA ARG A 188 0.12 -8.75 12.71
C ARG A 188 -0.69 -9.85 12.04
N TYR A 189 -0.39 -11.13 12.29
CA TYR A 189 -1.15 -12.27 11.77
C TYR A 189 -2.64 -12.17 12.10
N LYS A 190 -2.98 -11.88 13.37
CA LYS A 190 -4.38 -11.67 13.80
C LYS A 190 -5.02 -10.49 13.06
N SER A 191 -4.28 -9.41 12.87
CA SER A 191 -4.77 -8.22 12.17
C SER A 191 -5.03 -8.48 10.69
N TYR A 192 -4.12 -9.14 9.96
CA TYR A 192 -4.36 -9.53 8.55
C TYR A 192 -5.61 -10.41 8.42
N ARG A 193 -5.78 -11.38 9.32
CA ARG A 193 -6.98 -12.24 9.33
C ARG A 193 -8.27 -11.44 9.54
N ARG A 194 -8.25 -10.45 10.44
CA ARG A 194 -9.40 -9.57 10.69
C ARG A 194 -9.76 -8.72 9.47
N VAL A 195 -8.77 -8.32 8.69
CA VAL A 195 -8.91 -7.48 7.50
C VAL A 195 -9.26 -8.31 6.25
N GLY A 196 -9.32 -9.65 6.35
CA GLY A 196 -9.80 -10.54 5.28
C GLY A 196 -8.71 -11.10 4.37
N PHE A 197 -7.43 -11.05 4.78
CA PHE A 197 -6.36 -11.71 4.04
C PHE A 197 -6.39 -13.23 4.25
N HIS A 198 -6.14 -13.97 3.17
CA HIS A 198 -5.78 -15.38 3.22
C HIS A 198 -4.32 -15.51 3.66
N LEU A 199 -4.08 -16.24 4.73
CA LEU A 199 -2.77 -16.32 5.38
C LEU A 199 -2.06 -17.61 5.01
N SER A 200 -0.79 -17.49 4.64
CA SER A 200 0.11 -18.61 4.37
C SER A 200 1.45 -18.39 5.05
N THR A 201 2.17 -19.47 5.31
CA THR A 201 3.54 -19.43 5.84
C THR A 201 4.48 -20.11 4.85
N ALA A 202 5.71 -19.60 4.74
CA ALA A 202 6.75 -20.14 3.89
C ALA A 202 8.08 -20.20 4.63
N LYS A 203 8.91 -21.17 4.27
CA LYS A 203 10.33 -21.16 4.67
C LYS A 203 11.11 -20.20 3.80
N LEU A 204 12.29 -19.80 4.27
CA LEU A 204 13.23 -19.00 3.50
C LEU A 204 13.47 -19.64 2.12
N PRO A 205 13.44 -18.84 1.02
CA PRO A 205 13.81 -19.34 -0.30
C PRO A 205 15.20 -19.97 -0.23
N THR A 206 15.37 -21.17 -0.78
CA THR A 206 16.67 -21.87 -0.86
C THR A 206 17.42 -21.45 -2.12
#